data_AF-A0A0C9TVE5-F1
#
_entry.id   AF-A0A0C9TVE5-F1
#
_cell.length_a   1.000
_cell.length_b   1.000
_cell.length_c   1.000
_cell.angle_alpha   90.00
_cell.angle_beta   90.00
_cell.angle_gamma   90.00
#
_symmetry.space_group_name_H-M   'P 1'
#
loop_
_entity.id
_entity.type
_entity.pdbx_description
1 polymer ?
#
loop_
_entity_poly.entity_id
_entity_poly.type
_entity_poly.pdbx_seq_one_letter_code
_entity_poly.pdbx_strand_id
1 'polypeptide(L)'
;PCNLWIKGDKSWINDHIQKWHGGKPGGDKVEVDCRWSTCQKKMLKESISRHVVTIHLGEKWKCQGCREEIVRKDAYERHASKEGCQDAGALIMYYADARMIDTCAALGEGGGYADA
;
A
#
# COMPACT_ATOMS: atom_id res chain seq x y z
N PRO A 1 -7.11 14.26 -4.81
CA PRO A 1 -7.43 12.86 -4.43
C PRO A 1 -8.52 12.31 -5.38
N CYS A 2 -8.46 11.04 -5.79
CA CYS A 2 -9.46 10.46 -6.70
C CYS A 2 -10.65 9.81 -5.99
N ASN A 3 -10.64 9.77 -4.65
CA ASN A 3 -11.71 9.31 -3.76
C ASN A 3 -12.23 7.88 -4.01
N LEU A 4 -11.48 7.06 -4.75
CA LEU A 4 -11.78 5.64 -4.94
C LEU A 4 -11.18 4.81 -3.81
N TRP A 5 -11.97 3.91 -3.27
CA TRP A 5 -11.52 2.94 -2.28
C TRP A 5 -10.84 1.77 -2.98
N ILE A 6 -9.65 1.43 -2.51
CA ILE A 6 -8.84 0.33 -3.04
C ILE A 6 -8.27 -0.47 -1.89
N LYS A 7 -8.01 -1.76 -2.13
CA LYS A 7 -7.29 -2.60 -1.19
C LYS A 7 -5.87 -2.06 -1.01
N GLY A 8 -5.43 -1.92 0.23
CA GLY A 8 -4.19 -1.22 0.62
C GLY A 8 -2.89 -1.98 0.34
N ASP A 9 -2.79 -2.71 -0.77
CA ASP A 9 -1.55 -3.37 -1.16
C ASP A 9 -0.95 -2.76 -2.44
N LYS A 10 0.37 -2.94 -2.60
CA LYS A 10 1.14 -2.34 -3.71
C LYS A 10 0.59 -2.73 -5.08
N SER A 11 0.13 -3.97 -5.25
CA SER A 11 -0.33 -4.49 -6.54
C SER A 11 -1.66 -3.84 -6.93
N TRP A 12 -2.62 -3.78 -6.00
CA TRP A 12 -3.90 -3.13 -6.23
C TRP A 12 -3.77 -1.62 -6.42
N ILE A 13 -2.82 -0.98 -5.73
CA ILE A 13 -2.49 0.43 -5.96
C ILE A 13 -1.91 0.64 -7.35
N ASN A 14 -0.98 -0.22 -7.78
CA ASN A 14 -0.41 -0.15 -9.12
C ASN A 14 -1.50 -0.31 -10.19
N ASP A 15 -2.38 -1.30 -10.05
CA ASP A 15 -3.46 -1.57 -10.99
C ASP A 15 -4.47 -0.42 -11.03
N HIS A 16 -4.79 0.16 -9.88
CA HIS A 16 -5.60 1.38 -9.80
C HIS A 16 -4.97 2.53 -10.60
N ILE A 17 -3.68 2.79 -10.39
CA ILE A 17 -2.95 3.85 -11.10
C ILE A 17 -2.95 3.60 -12.61
N GLN A 18 -2.72 2.36 -13.02
CA GLN A 18 -2.74 1.98 -14.43
C GLN A 18 -4.11 2.19 -15.07
N LYS A 19 -5.17 1.70 -14.41
CA LYS A 19 -6.54 1.73 -14.93
C LYS A 19 -7.17 3.13 -14.94
N TRP A 20 -6.95 3.92 -13.88
CA TRP A 20 -7.67 5.18 -13.68
C TRP A 20 -6.84 6.43 -13.97
N HIS A 21 -5.50 6.33 -13.91
CA HIS A 21 -4.60 7.48 -14.08
C HIS A 21 -3.66 7.33 -15.29
N GLY A 22 -3.91 6.36 -16.18
CA GLY A 22 -3.28 6.28 -17.50
C GLY A 22 -1.92 5.58 -17.57
N GLY A 23 -1.61 4.71 -16.61
CA GLY A 23 -0.42 3.87 -16.71
C GLY A 23 -0.63 2.72 -17.69
N LYS A 24 -0.16 2.84 -18.94
CA LYS A 24 -0.11 1.69 -19.87
C LYS A 24 0.78 0.56 -19.30
N PRO A 25 0.56 -0.74 -19.56
CA PRO A 25 1.55 -1.75 -19.24
C PRO A 25 2.90 -1.44 -19.92
N GLY A 26 4.02 -1.54 -19.20
CA GLY A 26 5.37 -1.21 -19.69
C GLY A 26 5.75 0.28 -19.56
N GLY A 27 6.99 0.61 -19.94
CA GLY A 27 7.53 1.98 -19.81
C GLY A 27 7.92 2.34 -18.38
N ASP A 28 8.43 1.39 -17.60
CA ASP A 28 8.83 1.57 -16.20
C ASP A 28 9.84 2.71 -15.99
N LYS A 29 10.69 2.91 -17.00
CA LYS A 29 11.73 3.96 -17.04
C LYS A 29 11.21 5.33 -17.53
N VAL A 30 9.92 5.46 -17.84
CA VAL A 30 9.34 6.74 -18.24
C VAL A 30 9.10 7.59 -16.99
N GLU A 31 9.47 8.86 -17.05
CA GLU A 31 9.17 9.82 -15.98
C GLU A 31 7.70 10.24 -16.01
N VAL A 32 7.12 10.31 -14.82
CA VAL A 32 5.74 10.72 -14.58
C VAL A 32 5.68 11.65 -13.37
N ASP A 33 4.72 12.56 -13.38
CA ASP A 33 4.39 13.38 -12.21
C ASP A 33 3.40 12.64 -11.31
N CYS A 34 3.66 12.62 -10.00
CA CYS A 34 2.61 12.29 -9.04
C CYS A 34 1.53 13.36 -9.10
N ARG A 35 0.26 12.95 -9.14
CA ARG A 35 -0.91 13.84 -9.15
C ARG A 35 -1.81 13.66 -7.92
N TRP A 36 -1.24 13.11 -6.85
CA TRP A 36 -1.97 12.90 -5.62
C TRP A 36 -2.16 14.23 -4.89
N SER A 37 -3.40 14.75 -4.92
CA SER A 37 -3.72 16.04 -4.31
C SER A 37 -2.85 17.17 -4.89
N THR A 38 -2.08 17.88 -4.07
CA THR A 38 -1.14 18.94 -4.48
C THR A 38 0.30 18.43 -4.71
N CYS A 39 0.53 17.12 -4.63
CA CYS A 39 1.83 16.55 -4.97
C CYS A 39 2.12 16.77 -6.46
N GLN A 40 3.36 17.16 -6.79
CA GLN A 40 3.86 17.34 -8.16
C GLN A 40 5.26 16.73 -8.34
N LYS A 41 5.57 15.70 -7.54
CA LYS A 41 6.91 15.09 -7.57
C LYS A 41 7.09 14.26 -8.83
N LYS A 42 8.17 14.51 -9.56
CA LYS A 42 8.61 13.71 -10.72
C LYS A 42 9.35 12.46 -10.26
N MET A 43 9.06 11.34 -10.89
CA MET A 43 9.75 10.06 -10.67
C MET A 43 9.53 9.11 -11.83
N LEU A 44 10.28 8.00 -11.85
CA LEU A 44 10.00 6.90 -12.75
C LEU A 44 8.63 6.30 -12.45
N LYS A 45 7.95 5.87 -13.50
CA LYS A 45 6.64 5.23 -13.42
C LYS A 45 6.61 4.04 -12.48
N GLU A 46 7.64 3.20 -12.49
CA GLU A 46 7.74 2.06 -11.56
C GLU A 46 7.78 2.48 -10.08
N SER A 47 8.14 3.73 -9.79
CA SER A 47 8.26 4.28 -8.44
C SER A 47 6.98 4.94 -7.95
N ILE A 48 5.99 5.22 -8.80
CA ILE A 48 4.81 5.98 -8.41
C ILE A 48 3.95 5.24 -7.37
N SER A 49 3.77 3.93 -7.53
CA SER A 49 3.01 3.10 -6.58
C SER A 49 3.66 3.12 -5.20
N ARG A 50 4.98 2.90 -5.14
CA ARG A 50 5.77 3.00 -3.91
C ARG A 50 5.65 4.39 -3.29
N HIS A 51 5.79 5.45 -4.08
CA HIS A 51 5.70 6.82 -3.60
C HIS A 51 4.33 7.11 -2.96
N VAL A 52 3.24 6.69 -3.59
CA VAL A 52 1.89 6.87 -3.04
C VAL A 52 1.75 6.14 -1.71
N VAL A 53 2.17 4.88 -1.63
CA VAL A 53 2.11 4.08 -0.39
C VAL A 53 2.89 4.72 0.75
N THR A 54 4.12 5.16 0.51
CA THR A 54 5.00 5.64 1.59
C THR A 54 4.77 7.09 1.97
N ILE A 55 4.44 7.96 1.01
CA ILE A 55 4.33 9.39 1.23
C ILE A 55 2.89 9.82 1.51
N HIS A 56 1.92 9.24 0.79
CA HIS A 56 0.53 9.67 0.87
C HIS A 56 -0.32 8.77 1.77
N LEU A 57 -0.09 7.46 1.78
CA LEU A 57 -0.77 6.55 2.71
C LEU A 57 -0.01 6.39 4.03
N GLY A 58 1.29 6.72 4.03
CA GLY A 58 2.11 6.64 5.24
C GLY A 58 2.37 5.24 5.75
N GLU A 59 2.41 4.24 4.85
CA GLU A 59 2.61 2.86 5.27
C GLU A 59 3.95 2.71 6.00
N LYS A 60 3.89 2.12 7.19
CA LYS A 60 5.04 1.78 8.03
C LYS A 60 4.88 0.39 8.63
N TRP A 61 5.99 -0.32 8.70
CA TRP A 61 6.12 -1.65 9.26
C TRP A 61 6.85 -1.53 10.60
N LYS A 62 6.14 -1.75 11.70
CA LYS A 62 6.72 -1.72 13.04
C LYS A 62 7.03 -3.14 13.50
N CYS A 63 8.32 -3.48 13.51
CA CYS A 63 8.78 -4.79 13.99
C CYS A 63 8.37 -4.99 15.45
N GLN A 64 7.83 -6.16 15.79
CA GLN A 64 7.45 -6.42 17.19
C GLN A 64 8.64 -6.86 18.06
N GLY A 65 9.74 -7.32 17.45
CA GLY A 65 10.95 -7.75 18.16
C GLY A 65 11.74 -6.55 18.69
N CYS A 66 12.13 -5.64 17.80
CA CYS A 66 12.97 -4.49 18.15
C CYS A 66 12.26 -3.13 18.12
N ARG A 67 10.97 -3.08 17.73
CA ARG A 67 10.15 -1.86 17.63
C ARG A 67 10.59 -0.84 16.59
N GLU A 68 11.54 -1.19 15.71
CA GLU A 68 11.96 -0.36 14.59
C GLU A 68 10.80 -0.13 13.61
N GLU A 69 10.64 1.12 13.14
CA GLU A 69 9.67 1.49 12.11
C GLU A 69 10.35 1.53 10.73
N ILE A 70 9.81 0.78 9.78
CA ILE A 70 10.38 0.62 8.44
C ILE A 70 9.34 0.99 7.40
N VAL A 71 9.67 1.96 6.53
CA VAL A 71 8.72 2.56 5.58
C VAL A 71 8.52 1.70 4.31
N ARG A 72 9.21 0.56 4.19
CA ARG A 72 9.20 -0.27 2.98
C ARG A 72 9.14 -1.76 3.32
N LYS A 73 8.26 -2.48 2.63
CA LYS A 73 8.13 -3.94 2.75
C LYS A 73 9.45 -4.68 2.52
N ASP A 74 10.17 -4.38 1.44
CA ASP A 74 11.41 -5.07 1.10
C ASP A 74 12.55 -4.80 2.10
N ALA A 75 12.56 -3.59 2.69
CA ALA A 75 13.45 -3.27 3.80
C ALA A 75 13.05 -4.04 5.07
N TYR A 76 11.75 -4.22 5.33
CA TYR A 76 11.25 -5.02 6.45
C TYR A 76 11.56 -6.51 6.27
N GLU A 77 11.40 -7.08 5.07
CA GLU A 77 11.73 -8.50 4.80
C GLU A 77 13.20 -8.80 5.12
N ARG A 78 14.11 -7.91 4.71
CA ARG A 78 15.53 -7.98 5.08
C ARG A 78 15.80 -7.76 6.57
N HIS A 79 14.95 -6.96 7.23
CA HIS A 79 15.05 -6.74 8.66
C HIS A 79 14.59 -7.97 9.44
N ALA A 80 13.51 -8.61 9.00
CA ALA A 80 12.92 -9.78 9.65
C ALA A 80 13.85 -11.00 9.63
N SER A 81 14.88 -11.03 8.77
CA SER A 81 15.92 -12.07 8.80
C SER A 81 17.04 -11.81 9.82
N LYS A 82 17.01 -10.69 10.57
CA LYS A 82 18.02 -10.39 11.60
C LYS A 82 17.74 -11.17 12.88
N GLU A 83 18.81 -11.63 13.52
CA GLU A 83 18.77 -12.24 14.85
C GLU A 83 18.03 -11.33 15.85
N GLY A 84 17.10 -11.92 16.60
CA GLY A 84 16.22 -11.19 17.53
C GLY A 84 15.01 -10.49 16.90
N CYS A 85 14.87 -10.53 15.57
CA CYS A 85 13.69 -10.04 14.85
C CYS A 85 13.02 -11.11 13.97
N GLN A 86 13.65 -12.28 13.82
CA GLN A 86 13.06 -13.47 13.19
C GLN A 86 11.76 -13.84 13.90
N ASP A 87 10.74 -14.15 13.10
CA ASP A 87 9.40 -14.57 13.54
C ASP A 87 8.63 -13.59 14.43
N ALA A 88 9.20 -12.43 14.75
CA ALA A 88 8.54 -11.43 15.59
C ALA A 88 7.30 -10.82 14.91
N GLY A 89 7.23 -10.86 13.58
CA GLY A 89 6.18 -10.21 12.81
C GLY A 89 6.24 -8.68 12.87
N ALA A 90 5.22 -8.02 12.32
CA ALA A 90 5.12 -6.56 12.31
C ALA A 90 3.67 -6.08 12.33
N LEU A 91 3.47 -4.90 12.92
CA LEU A 91 2.25 -4.13 12.75
C LEU A 91 2.41 -3.21 11.54
N ILE A 92 1.44 -3.26 10.62
CA ILE A 92 1.36 -2.32 9.50
C ILE A 92 0.53 -1.13 9.97
N MET A 93 1.09 0.06 9.86
CA MET A 93 0.46 1.33 10.24
C MET A 93 0.33 2.21 9.00
N TYR A 94 -0.75 2.98 8.92
CA TYR A 94 -0.97 4.03 7.93
C TYR A 94 -1.12 5.38 8.68
N TYR A 95 -0.97 6.52 7.99
CA TYR A 95 -1.28 7.81 8.64
C TYR A 95 -2.77 7.87 9.05
N ALA A 96 -3.07 8.61 10.12
CA ALA A 96 -4.38 8.60 10.79
C ALA A 96 -5.56 9.10 9.93
N ASP A 97 -5.29 9.71 8.77
CA ASP A 97 -6.29 10.06 7.75
C ASP A 97 -6.69 8.87 6.85
N ALA A 98 -5.92 7.77 6.86
CA ALA A 98 -6.32 6.50 6.28
C ALA A 98 -7.19 5.71 7.27
N ARG A 99 -8.51 5.63 7.00
CA ARG A 99 -9.42 4.80 7.81
C ARG A 99 -9.02 3.32 7.71
N MET A 100 -8.74 2.70 8.85
CA MET A 100 -8.62 1.25 8.99
C MET A 100 -9.98 0.60 8.70
N ILE A 101 -10.05 -0.34 7.74
CA ILE A 101 -11.23 -1.17 7.51
C ILE A 101 -10.95 -2.56 8.07
N ASP A 102 -11.83 -3.02 8.96
CA ASP A 102 -11.83 -4.37 9.47
C ASP A 102 -12.26 -5.35 8.36
N THR A 103 -11.32 -6.18 7.91
CA THR A 103 -11.56 -7.15 6.86
C THR A 103 -12.43 -8.33 7.29
N CYS A 104 -12.61 -8.59 8.60
CA CYS A 104 -13.59 -9.58 9.07
C CYS A 104 -15.02 -9.10 8.86
N ALA A 105 -15.29 -7.79 9.00
CA ALA A 105 -16.61 -7.23 8.71
C ALA A 105 -16.92 -7.23 7.20
N ALA A 106 -15.92 -6.98 6.35
CA ALA A 106 -16.09 -6.93 4.89
C ALA A 106 -16.29 -8.30 4.22
N LEU A 107 -15.92 -9.40 4.89
CA LEU A 107 -16.05 -10.77 4.38
C LEU A 107 -17.20 -11.55 5.07
N GLY A 108 -17.94 -10.91 5.98
CA GLY A 108 -18.97 -11.52 6.80
C GLY A 108 -20.39 -11.54 6.21
N GLU A 109 -20.62 -10.97 5.02
CA GLU A 109 -21.94 -11.01 4.37
C GLU A 109 -21.94 -11.99 3.20
N GLY A 110 -21.75 -13.26 3.54
CA GLY A 110 -22.05 -14.40 2.68
C GLY A 110 -23.08 -15.28 3.36
N GLY A 111 -24.37 -15.11 3.02
CA GLY A 111 -25.41 -16.02 3.47
C GLY A 111 -26.81 -15.63 3.01
N GLY A 112 -27.29 -16.22 1.92
CA GLY A 112 -28.71 -16.20 1.55
C GLY A 112 -29.04 -16.47 0.09
N TYR A 113 -28.76 -17.68 -0.40
CA TYR A 113 -29.57 -18.24 -1.49
C TYR A 113 -30.94 -18.57 -0.90
N ALA A 114 -32.00 -17.98 -1.45
CA ALA A 114 -33.37 -18.46 -1.29
C ALA A 114 -34.15 -18.18 -2.58
N ASP A 115 -34.64 -19.26 -3.18
CA ASP A 115 -35.60 -19.34 -4.30
C ASP A 115 -36.88 -18.54 -4.04
N ALA A 116 -37.38 -17.90 -5.10
CA ALA A 116 -38.80 -17.81 -5.46
C ALA A 116 -38.96 -17.34 -6.92
#